data_AF-A0A7M2YZW4-F1
#
_entry.id   AF-A0A7M2YZW4-F1
#
_cell.length_a   1.000
_cell.length_b   1.000
_cell.length_c   1.000
_cell.angle_alpha   90.00
_cell.angle_beta   90.00
_cell.angle_gamma   90.00
#
_symmetry.space_group_name_H-M   'P 1'
#
loop_
_entity.id
_entity.type
_entity.pdbx_description
1 polymer ?
#
loop_
_entity_poly.entity_id
_entity_poly.type
_entity_poly.pdbx_seq_one_letter_code
_entity_poly.pdbx_strand_id
1 'polypeptide(L)' 'MSTGSGEGLERAQELLERLRVKLEGLERLADAGDADAAVDDLTEIAEIAKEIEAEIQRARASADAGA' A
#
# COMPACT_ATOMS: atom_id res chain seq x y z
N MET A 1 1.18 12.80 23.51
CA MET A 1 1.77 13.07 22.19
C MET A 1 2.20 11.72 21.64
N SER A 2 1.33 11.07 20.85
CA SER A 2 1.72 9.86 20.14
C SER A 2 2.75 10.28 19.10
N THR A 3 3.97 9.81 19.26
CA THR A 3 5.10 10.09 18.38
C THR A 3 4.76 9.62 16.96
N GLY A 4 5.26 10.32 15.93
CA GLY A 4 4.91 10.10 14.50
C GLY A 4 5.07 8.68 13.95
N SER A 5 5.65 7.76 14.74
CA SER A 5 5.66 6.32 14.51
C SER A 5 4.25 5.70 14.46
N GLY A 6 3.29 6.21 15.26
CA GLY A 6 1.91 5.70 15.29
C GLY A 6 1.10 6.05 14.05
N GLU A 7 1.23 7.30 13.59
CA GLU A 7 0.54 7.80 12.39
C GLU A 7 1.09 7.16 11.10
N GLY A 8 2.41 6.94 11.02
CA GLY A 8 3.02 6.24 9.87
C GLY A 8 2.59 4.77 9.77
N LEU A 9 2.42 4.10 10.91
CA LEU A 9 1.94 2.71 10.95
C LEU A 9 0.46 2.61 10.57
N GLU A 10 -0.38 3.54 11.02
CA GLU A 10 -1.79 3.61 10.64
C GLU A 10 -1.96 3.82 9.13
N ARG A 11 -1.21 4.77 8.57
CA ARG A 11 -1.19 5.02 7.12
C ARG A 11 -0.71 3.82 6.30
N ALA A 12 0.30 3.09 6.79
CA ALA A 12 0.74 1.85 6.14
C ALA A 12 -0.35 0.76 6.16
N GLN A 13 -1.16 0.68 7.22
CA GLN A 13 -2.29 -0.26 7.30
C GLN A 13 -3.41 0.10 6.34
N GLU A 14 -3.74 1.39 6.20
CA GLU A 14 -4.73 1.86 5.22
C GLU A 14 -4.30 1.52 3.79
N LEU A 15 -3.02 1.73 3.47
CA LEU A 15 -2.47 1.39 2.16
C LEU A 15 -2.48 -0.12 1.92
N LEU A 16 -2.19 -0.93 2.93
CA LEU A 16 -2.28 -2.40 2.84
C LEU A 16 -3.70 -2.87 2.57
N GLU A 17 -4.70 -2.23 3.17
CA GLU A 17 -6.10 -2.58 2.93
C GLU A 17 -6.52 -2.22 1.50
N ARG A 18 -6.12 -1.03 1.00
CA ARG A 18 -6.33 -0.64 -0.40
C ARG A 18 -5.66 -1.62 -1.37
N LEU A 19 -4.45 -2.07 -1.06
CA LEU A 19 -3.72 -3.06 -1.86
C LEU A 19 -4.50 -4.39 -1.95
N ARG A 20 -5.03 -4.88 -0.82
CA ARG A 20 -5.82 -6.12 -0.79
C ARG A 20 -7.06 -6.03 -1.67
N VAL A 21 -7.81 -4.92 -1.57
CA VAL A 21 -9.01 -4.72 -2.40
C VAL A 21 -8.68 -4.75 -3.89
N LYS A 22 -7.55 -4.16 -4.30
CA LYS A 22 -7.11 -4.19 -5.70
C LYS A 22 -6.66 -5.58 -6.16
N LEU A 23 -5.98 -6.34 -5.31
CA LEU A 23 -5.61 -7.73 -5.59
C LEU A 23 -6.85 -8.62 -5.77
N GLU A 24 -7.86 -8.47 -4.93
CA GLU A 24 -9.15 -9.16 -5.12
C GLU A 24 -9.87 -8.71 -6.40
N GLY A 25 -9.70 -7.44 -6.79
CA GLY A 25 -10.20 -6.91 -8.06
C GLY A 25 -9.60 -7.62 -9.27
N LEU A 26 -8.28 -7.86 -9.25
CA LEU A 26 -7.59 -8.56 -10.34
C LEU A 26 -8.11 -9.97 -10.59
N GLU A 27 -8.43 -10.72 -9.55
CA GLU A 27 -9.02 -12.07 -9.70
C GLU A 27 -10.35 -11.98 -10.48
N ARG A 28 -11.18 -10.98 -10.17
CA ARG A 28 -12.46 -10.77 -10.86
C ARG A 28 -12.28 -10.30 -12.29
N LEU A 29 -11.28 -9.44 -12.55
CA LEU A 29 -10.98 -8.95 -13.91
C LEU A 29 -10.41 -10.07 -14.79
N ALA A 30 -9.60 -10.97 -14.21
CA ALA A 30 -9.12 -12.16 -14.90
C ALA A 30 -10.28 -13.08 -15.29
N ASP A 31 -11.22 -13.33 -14.38
CA ASP A 31 -12.43 -14.11 -14.66
C ASP A 31 -13.33 -13.46 -15.74
N ALA A 32 -13.39 -12.13 -15.75
CA ALA A 32 -14.16 -11.36 -16.73
C ALA A 32 -13.47 -11.24 -18.10
N GLY A 33 -12.17 -11.57 -18.19
CA GLY A 33 -11.37 -11.40 -19.41
C GLY A 33 -11.06 -9.94 -19.77
N ASP A 34 -11.12 -9.02 -18.80
CA ASP A 34 -10.87 -7.60 -19.02
C ASP A 34 -9.39 -7.26 -18.76
N ALA A 35 -8.56 -7.54 -19.77
CA ALA A 35 -7.12 -7.40 -19.67
C ALA A 35 -6.65 -5.94 -19.53
N ASP A 36 -7.35 -4.99 -20.17
CA ASP A 36 -6.98 -3.57 -20.10
C ASP A 36 -7.21 -3.03 -18.69
N ALA A 37 -8.37 -3.30 -18.10
CA ALA A 37 -8.65 -2.95 -16.71
C ALA A 37 -7.70 -3.64 -15.72
N ALA A 38 -7.29 -4.88 -16.00
CA ALA A 38 -6.32 -5.59 -15.18
C ALA A 38 -4.93 -4.94 -15.20
N VAL A 39 -4.50 -4.38 -16.34
CA VAL A 39 -3.23 -3.63 -16.45
C VAL A 39 -3.30 -2.33 -15.65
N ASP A 40 -4.43 -1.64 -15.68
CA ASP A 40 -4.64 -0.43 -14.88
C ASP A 40 -4.58 -0.75 -13.37
N ASP A 41 -5.27 -1.80 -12.92
CA ASP A 41 -5.24 -2.24 -11.52
C ASP A 41 -3.82 -2.68 -11.08
N LEU A 42 -3.07 -3.36 -11.95
CA LEU A 42 -1.66 -3.72 -11.68
C LEU A 42 -0.77 -2.47 -11.52
N THR A 43 -1.04 -1.42 -12.30
CA THR A 43 -0.33 -0.15 -12.18
C THR A 43 -0.62 0.52 -10.84
N GLU A 44 -1.89 0.58 -10.44
CA GLU A 44 -2.28 1.12 -9.14
C GLU A 44 -1.69 0.31 -7.97
N ILE A 45 -1.69 -1.03 -8.06
CA ILE A 45 -1.06 -1.94 -7.09
C ILE A 45 0.41 -1.62 -6.92
N ALA A 46 1.15 -1.39 -8.02
CA ALA A 46 2.56 -1.05 -7.97
C ALA A 46 2.80 0.30 -7.26
N GLU A 47 1.96 1.30 -7.49
CA GLU A 47 2.06 2.59 -6.81
C GLU A 47 1.74 2.47 -5.31
N ILE A 48 0.69 1.73 -4.94
CA ILE A 48 0.36 1.49 -3.53
C ILE A 48 1.51 0.78 -2.82
N ALA A 49 2.15 -0.21 -3.46
CA ALA A 49 3.30 -0.91 -2.90
C ALA A 49 4.48 0.04 -2.61
N LYS A 50 4.77 0.97 -3.52
CA LYS A 50 5.81 2.01 -3.32
C LYS A 50 5.45 2.94 -2.16
N GLU A 51 4.18 3.33 -2.03
CA GLU A 51 3.73 4.17 -0.91
C GLU A 51 3.90 3.46 0.44
N ILE A 52 3.55 2.17 0.52
CA ILE A 52 3.75 1.34 1.72
C ILE A 52 5.22 1.28 2.09
N GLU A 53 6.09 0.98 1.12
CA GLU A 53 7.54 0.96 1.34
C GLU A 53 8.03 2.30 1.91
N ALA A 54 7.59 3.41 1.32
CA ALA A 54 7.97 4.74 1.75
C ALA A 54 7.53 5.05 3.20
N GLU A 55 6.33 4.63 3.62
CA GLU A 55 5.88 4.78 5.01
C GLU A 55 6.70 3.94 5.98
N ILE A 56 7.03 2.69 5.61
CA ILE A 56 7.87 1.81 6.43
C ILE A 56 9.28 2.41 6.60
N GLN A 57 9.86 2.95 5.54
CA GLN A 57 11.17 3.62 5.60
C GLN A 57 11.12 4.87 6.49
N ARG A 58 10.06 5.68 6.39
CA ARG A 58 9.84 6.84 7.28
C ARG A 58 9.71 6.43 8.74
N ALA A 59 8.94 5.38 9.02
CA ALA A 59 8.75 4.86 10.37
C ALA A 59 10.07 4.35 10.96
N ARG A 60 10.89 3.64 10.16
CA ARG A 60 12.24 3.21 10.56
C ARG A 60 13.15 4.39 10.88
N ALA A 61 13.26 5.36 9.97
CA ALA A 61 14.10 6.54 10.18
C ALA A 61 13.69 7.33 11.44
N SER A 62 12.38 7.41 11.71
CA SER A 62 11.85 8.08 12.91
C SER A 62 12.17 7.31 14.19
N ALA A 63 12.19 5.98 14.15
CA ALA A 63 12.60 5.15 15.27
C ALA A 63 14.11 5.28 15.55
N ASP A 64 14.93 5.25 14.52
CA ASP A 64 16.40 5.38 14.64
C ASP A 64 16.82 6.77 15.13
N ALA A 65 16.09 7.84 14.76
CA ALA A 65 16.36 9.20 15.22
C ALA A 65 15.91 9.46 16.68
N GLY A 66 15.12 8.57 17.26
CA GLY A 66 14.63 8.65 18.64
C GLY A 66 15.38 7.76 19.64
N ALA A 67 16.36 6.97 19.19
CA ALA A 67 17.23 6.10 19.99
C ALA A 67 18.56 6.79 20.35
#